data_AF-A0A4P8RE59-F1
#
_entry.id   AF-A0A4P8RE59-F1
#
_cell.length_a   1.000
_cell.length_b   1.000
_cell.length_c   1.000
_cell.angle_alpha   90.00
_cell.angle_beta   90.00
_cell.angle_gamma   90.00
#
_symmetry.space_group_name_H-M   'P 1'
#
loop_
_entity.id
_entity.type
_entity.pdbx_description
1 polymer ?
#
loop_
_entity_poly.entity_id
_entity_poly.type
_entity_poly.pdbx_seq_one_letter_code
_entity_poly.pdbx_strand_id
1 'polypeptide(L)' 'MKTVDITVVQQPTDVHFECPECEEEVDIDYRKFCSEVGEPCDWSYATFECPECNKEIEIDSVDWN' A
#
# COMPACT_ATOMS: atom_id res chain seq x y z
N MET A 1 36.20 -19.93 14.69
CA MET A 1 34.85 -19.33 14.84
C MET A 1 33.92 -20.02 13.85
N LYS A 2 32.67 -20.29 14.24
CA LYS A 2 31.64 -20.79 13.31
C LYS A 2 30.78 -19.59 12.87
N THR A 3 30.37 -19.57 11.60
CA THR A 3 29.50 -18.55 10.99
C THR A 3 28.18 -19.19 10.57
N VAL A 4 27.15 -18.36 10.38
CA VAL A 4 25.82 -18.78 9.94
C VAL A 4 25.26 -17.73 8.98
N ASP A 5 24.54 -18.19 7.95
CA ASP A 5 23.78 -17.33 7.05
C ASP A 5 22.37 -17.11 7.63
N ILE A 6 21.93 -15.87 7.65
CA ILE A 6 20.61 -15.47 8.16
C ILE A 6 19.79 -14.95 6.99
N THR A 7 18.52 -15.36 6.93
CA THR A 7 17.52 -14.79 6.03
C THR A 7 16.45 -14.10 6.85
N VAL A 8 16.17 -12.85 6.52
CA VAL A 8 15.06 -12.08 7.09
C VAL A 8 13.86 -12.22 6.15
N VAL A 9 12.72 -12.62 6.69
CA VAL A 9 11.45 -12.71 5.96
C VAL A 9 10.59 -11.52 6.38
N GLN A 10 10.13 -10.74 5.41
CA GLN A 10 9.29 -9.56 5.63
C GLN A 10 7.94 -9.71 4.93
N GLN A 11 6.93 -8.98 5.40
CA GLN A 11 5.63 -8.86 4.77
C GLN A 11 5.22 -7.38 4.78
N PRO A 12 4.47 -6.90 3.77
CA PRO A 12 3.88 -5.58 3.81
C PRO A 12 2.87 -5.50 4.96
N THR A 13 2.81 -4.33 5.59
CA THR A 13 1.95 -4.08 6.76
C THR A 13 0.99 -2.93 6.50
N ASP A 14 1.46 -1.90 5.80
CA ASP A 14 0.71 -0.69 5.54
C ASP A 14 0.92 -0.21 4.09
N VAL A 15 -0.04 0.56 3.58
CA VAL A 15 0.02 1.32 2.32
C VAL A 15 -0.01 2.80 2.69
N HIS A 16 1.01 3.53 2.24
CA HIS A 16 1.17 4.95 2.53
C HIS A 16 1.09 5.78 1.24
N PHE A 17 0.30 6.85 1.26
CA PHE A 17 0.20 7.81 0.15
C PHE A 17 -0.30 9.17 0.64
N GLU A 18 -0.03 10.22 -0.13
CA GLU A 18 -0.64 11.54 0.04
C GLU A 18 -1.88 11.64 -0.85
N CYS A 19 -3.02 12.03 -0.29
CA CYS A 19 -4.25 12.16 -1.06
C CYS A 19 -4.22 13.43 -1.94
N PRO A 20 -4.33 13.35 -3.27
CA PRO A 20 -4.27 14.53 -4.15
C PRO A 20 -5.47 15.47 -4.02
N GLU A 21 -6.53 15.04 -3.34
CA GLU A 21 -7.80 15.76 -3.24
C GLU A 21 -8.03 16.47 -1.91
N CYS A 22 -7.37 16.00 -0.84
CA CYS A 22 -7.47 16.58 0.50
C CYS A 22 -6.12 16.90 1.15
N GLU A 23 -5.01 16.54 0.49
CA GLU A 23 -3.63 16.85 0.91
C GLU A 23 -3.21 16.21 2.24
N GLU A 24 -4.01 15.27 2.76
CA GLU A 24 -3.67 14.49 3.96
C GLU A 24 -2.76 13.32 3.62
N GLU A 25 -1.80 13.04 4.50
CA GLU A 25 -1.03 11.80 4.51
C GLU A 25 -1.90 10.65 5.04
N VAL A 26 -2.00 9.57 4.29
CA VAL A 26 -2.88 8.45 4.59
C VAL A 26 -2.06 7.17 4.76
N ASP A 27 -2.26 6.52 5.90
CA ASP A 27 -1.77 5.18 6.20
C ASP A 27 -2.94 4.19 6.30
N ILE A 28 -2.93 3.15 5.48
CA ILE A 28 -3.96 2.10 5.46
C ILE A 28 -3.33 0.75 5.74
N ASP A 29 -3.93 -0.04 6.63
CA ASP A 29 -3.55 -1.45 6.80
C ASP A 29 -3.58 -2.18 5.44
N TYR A 30 -2.47 -2.84 5.11
CA TYR A 30 -2.28 -3.49 3.82
C TYR A 30 -3.36 -4.53 3.52
N ARG A 31 -3.81 -5.30 4.52
CA ARG A 31 -4.83 -6.33 4.31
C ARG A 31 -6.20 -5.72 4.05
N LYS A 32 -6.52 -4.61 4.72
CA LYS A 32 -7.73 -3.84 4.44
C LYS A 32 -7.69 -3.30 3.02
N PHE A 33 -6.57 -2.72 2.60
CA PHE A 33 -6.40 -2.23 1.23
C PHE A 33 -6.58 -3.34 0.19
N CYS A 34 -5.95 -4.50 0.39
CA CYS A 34 -6.16 -5.69 -0.46
C CYS A 34 -7.62 -6.14 -0.55
N SER A 35 -8.41 -5.96 0.52
CA SER A 35 -9.83 -6.34 0.52
C SER A 35 -10.69 -5.43 -0.36
N GLU A 36 -10.24 -4.21 -0.63
CA GLU A 36 -10.91 -3.22 -1.47
C GLU A 36 -10.42 -3.34 -2.93
N VAL A 37 -9.11 -3.39 -3.15
CA VAL A 37 -8.49 -3.28 -4.49
C VAL A 37 -8.13 -4.65 -5.10
N GLY A 38 -8.15 -5.72 -4.30
CA GLY A 38 -7.79 -7.08 -4.71
C GLY A 38 -6.36 -7.48 -4.38
N GLU A 39 -6.04 -8.76 -4.60
CA GLU A 39 -4.72 -9.34 -4.29
C GLU A 39 -3.59 -8.78 -5.18
N PRO A 40 -2.35 -8.71 -4.65
CA PRO A 40 -1.23 -8.03 -5.29
C PRO A 40 -0.69 -8.81 -6.50
N CYS A 41 -0.79 -8.21 -7.68
CA CYS A 41 0.14 -8.49 -8.78
C CYS A 41 0.65 -7.17 -9.37
N ASP A 42 -0.24 -6.19 -9.51
CA ASP A 42 0.02 -4.78 -9.82
C ASP A 42 -1.30 -4.02 -9.58
N TRP A 43 -1.29 -2.94 -8.79
CA TRP A 43 -2.49 -2.10 -8.58
C TRP A 43 -2.47 -0.84 -9.43
N SER A 44 -1.47 -0.68 -10.31
CA SER A 44 -1.42 0.47 -11.22
C SER A 44 -2.71 0.56 -12.03
N TYR A 45 -3.23 1.77 -12.16
CA TYR A 45 -4.51 2.13 -12.79
C TYR A 45 -5.78 1.59 -12.10
N ALA A 46 -5.67 0.97 -10.93
CA ALA A 46 -6.84 0.66 -10.11
C ALA A 46 -7.33 1.91 -9.38
N THR A 47 -8.63 1.96 -9.08
CA THR A 47 -9.24 3.05 -8.32
C THR A 47 -9.71 2.60 -6.95
N PHE A 48 -9.61 3.50 -5.98
CA PHE A 48 -10.13 3.30 -4.61
C PHE A 48 -10.58 4.63 -4.00
N GLU A 49 -11.35 4.59 -2.91
CA GLU A 49 -11.81 5.79 -2.21
C GLU A 49 -10.83 6.19 -1.09
N CYS A 50 -10.46 7.45 -1.03
CA CYS A 50 -9.68 7.98 0.08
C CYS A 50 -10.47 7.83 1.40
N PRO A 51 -9.92 7.21 2.46
CA PRO A 51 -10.62 7.05 3.73
C PRO A 51 -10.90 8.38 4.45
N GLU A 52 -10.13 9.44 4.17
CA GLU A 52 -10.28 10.75 4.83
C GLU A 52 -11.33 11.63 4.15
N CYS A 53 -11.35 11.68 2.81
CA CYS A 53 -12.23 12.59 2.07
C CYS A 53 -13.31 11.89 1.21
N ASN A 54 -13.30 10.56 1.13
CA ASN A 54 -14.24 9.73 0.36
C ASN A 54 -14.30 10.06 -1.15
N LYS A 55 -13.24 10.67 -1.70
CA LYS A 55 -13.10 10.88 -3.14
C LYS A 55 -12.36 9.71 -3.76
N GLU A 56 -12.75 9.39 -4.99
CA GLU A 56 -12.12 8.34 -5.79
C GLU A 56 -10.75 8.81 -6.30
N ILE A 57 -9.75 7.93 -6.19
CA ILE A 57 -8.36 8.15 -6.59
C ILE A 57 -7.92 7.01 -7.49
N GLU A 58 -7.15 7.33 -8.53
CA GLU A 58 -6.47 6.35 -9.39
C GLU A 58 -5.02 6.17 -8.94
N ILE A 59 -4.57 4.92 -8.87
CA ILE A 59 -3.19 4.57 -8.52
C ILE A 59 -2.31 4.70 -9.76
N ASP A 60 -1.36 5.64 -9.77
CA ASP A 60 -0.43 5.80 -10.91
C ASP A 60 0.65 4.70 -10.93
N SER A 61 1.28 4.44 -9.78
CA SER A 61 2.31 3.42 -9.62
C SER A 61 2.40 2.93 -8.18
N VAL A 62 2.96 1.74 -7.99
CA VAL A 62 3.18 1.12 -6.67
C VAL A 62 4.66 0.86 -6.47
N ASP A 63 5.24 1.42 -5.40
CA ASP A 63 6.60 1.13 -4.94
C ASP A 63 6.55 0.26 -3.68
N TRP A 64 7.39 -0.78 -3.62
CA TRP A 64 7.45 -1.73 -2.51
C TRP A 64 8.72 -1.50 -1.71
N ASN A 65 8.58 -1.00 -0.47
CA ASN A 65 9.68 -0.74 0.46
C ASN A 65 9.91 -1.90 1.45
#